data_AF-A0A3S1RPJ2-F1
#
_entry.id   AF-A0A3S1RPJ2-F1
#
_cell.length_a   1.000
_cell.length_b   1.000
_cell.length_c   1.000
_cell.angle_alpha   90.00
_cell.angle_beta   90.00
_cell.angle_gamma   90.00
#
_symmetry.space_group_name_H-M   'P 1'
#
loop_
_entity.id
_entity.type
_entity.pdbx_description
1 polymer ?
#
loop_
_entity_poly.entity_id
_entity_poly.type
_entity_poly.pdbx_seq_one_letter_code
_entity_poly.pdbx_strand_id
1 'polypeptide(L)'
;MFRNGKLFLPPPRDGSDFKELFKRLAAAGAGRPLGKDGFPAGPWTPELLAEAISRIDSNRAGVDLRTVQLWFQENEKGISTANIRWLARIFGCDDPVATSEWQMELSAAQSRLSAKRREWKRAGSSVAQEIPDTALTATFDDETDSPAELTRDTDAKEPRGSFSLARKSEAFFSHGSPLNLPASVFAGMTALGFLSYIIGIHNVTYERADGLVKQVGFLWAANWTLDFMVFLPLFFFFVIELLVFWKSEGRRKLAARGDEVESDDAWLRNVDASSYTYWSVFLICLLFAGLFQWIGVSLIPLMKGGGNYAMDWGKIALVRPEVISVPETVIFTGLAYLYMCLVFYLFFVGLILLYTVVHDLWRIGDGLKKLPHVDHQQELNEAGLTVMRGVFRCTVLGVLVAIWMKVQSSYLASSGENIVAWLVGDMSSMFQGRDDVSTGFHYRMPTHYSSLLIVISTCFVFLYGSIRLGVGGRFHAPLWKMSAVVALLVVSYLLIDAFAGFSTLLAISVLVALYGLFDPGLGRWRASELGNNQSVS
;
A
#
# COMPACT_ATOMS: atom_id res chain seq x y z
N MET A 1 50.91 21.52 0.38
CA MET A 1 51.72 20.85 -0.67
C MET A 1 50.97 21.03 -1.97
N PHE A 2 51.63 21.20 -3.12
CA PHE A 2 50.92 21.34 -4.40
C PHE A 2 50.94 20.02 -5.17
N ARG A 3 49.79 19.60 -5.70
CA ARG A 3 49.67 18.46 -6.62
C ARG A 3 48.87 18.91 -7.84
N ASN A 4 49.34 18.59 -9.04
CA ASN A 4 48.70 18.97 -10.31
C ASN A 4 48.34 20.47 -10.41
N GLY A 5 49.23 21.35 -9.91
CA GLY A 5 49.00 22.81 -9.92
C GLY A 5 47.89 23.31 -8.98
N LYS A 6 47.38 22.44 -8.09
CA LYS A 6 46.31 22.72 -7.14
C LYS A 6 46.80 22.56 -5.70
N LEU A 7 46.19 23.29 -4.76
CA LEU A 7 46.49 23.19 -3.34
C LEU A 7 46.04 21.84 -2.79
N PHE A 8 46.98 20.97 -2.44
CA PHE A 8 46.69 19.67 -1.85
C PHE A 8 46.87 19.70 -0.33
N LEU A 9 45.86 19.19 0.36
CA LEU A 9 45.89 18.88 1.79
C LEU A 9 45.64 17.37 1.95
N PRO A 10 46.45 16.65 2.75
CA PRO A 10 46.20 15.24 3.01
C PRO A 10 44.96 15.06 3.93
N PRO A 11 44.24 13.93 3.81
CA PRO A 11 43.14 13.61 4.72
C PRO A 11 43.63 13.55 6.17
N PRO A 12 43.04 14.31 7.11
CA PRO A 12 43.55 14.41 8.48
C PRO A 12 43.31 13.16 9.32
N ARG A 13 42.32 12.31 8.97
CA ARG A 13 41.92 11.10 9.71
C ARG A 13 41.69 11.34 11.21
N ASP A 14 41.22 12.53 11.56
CA ASP A 14 41.07 13.02 12.94
C ASP A 14 39.71 12.68 13.57
N GLY A 15 38.87 11.92 12.87
CA GLY A 15 37.54 11.53 13.35
C GLY A 15 36.46 12.59 13.18
N SER A 16 36.77 13.75 12.58
CA SER A 16 35.80 14.83 12.34
C SER A 16 34.59 14.35 11.52
N ASP A 17 33.42 14.92 11.77
CA ASP A 17 32.24 14.63 10.93
C ASP A 17 32.34 15.35 9.57
N PHE A 18 31.47 14.95 8.62
CA PHE A 18 31.52 15.49 7.26
C PHE A 18 31.46 17.02 7.22
N LYS A 19 30.67 17.67 8.08
CA LYS A 19 30.46 19.13 8.05
C LYS A 19 31.69 19.88 8.54
N GLU A 20 32.32 19.40 9.60
CA GLU A 20 33.57 19.95 10.13
C GLU A 20 34.71 19.80 9.11
N LEU A 21 34.86 18.60 8.56
CA LEU A 21 35.89 18.30 7.57
C LEU A 21 35.71 19.13 6.29
N PHE A 22 34.48 19.21 5.77
CA PHE A 22 34.16 19.99 4.58
C PHE A 22 34.42 21.50 4.79
N LYS A 23 33.98 22.08 5.91
CA LYS A 23 34.20 23.50 6.21
C LYS A 23 35.69 23.84 6.25
N ARG A 24 36.51 22.99 6.89
CA ARG A 24 37.96 23.18 6.96
C ARG A 24 38.62 23.17 5.58
N LEU A 25 38.24 22.23 4.73
CA LEU A 25 38.80 22.11 3.37
C LEU A 25 38.32 23.23 2.44
N ALA A 26 37.05 23.61 2.57
CA ALA A 26 36.46 24.72 1.84
C ALA A 26 37.14 26.04 2.21
N ALA A 27 37.32 26.31 3.51
CA ALA A 27 38.01 27.51 4.01
C ALA A 27 39.48 27.56 3.59
N ALA A 28 40.16 26.41 3.58
CA ALA A 28 41.55 26.33 3.15
C ALA A 28 41.73 26.40 1.62
N GLY A 29 40.66 26.27 0.84
CA GLY A 29 40.74 26.27 -0.63
C GLY A 29 41.38 24.99 -1.21
N ALA A 30 41.24 23.85 -0.53
CA ALA A 30 41.81 22.58 -0.99
C ALA A 30 41.29 22.21 -2.39
N GLY A 31 42.16 21.81 -3.31
CA GLY A 31 41.81 21.47 -4.69
C GLY A 31 41.67 22.67 -5.63
N ARG A 32 41.84 23.91 -5.16
CA ARG A 32 41.84 25.10 -6.03
C ARG A 32 43.16 25.26 -6.78
N PRO A 33 43.14 25.71 -8.04
CA PRO A 33 44.35 26.06 -8.77
C PRO A 33 45.03 27.27 -8.14
N LEU A 34 46.33 27.39 -8.36
CA LEU A 34 47.10 28.58 -7.98
C LEU A 34 46.68 29.80 -8.80
N GLY A 35 46.66 30.98 -8.16
CA GLY A 35 46.53 32.26 -8.86
C GLY A 35 47.76 32.56 -9.72
N LYS A 36 47.63 33.53 -10.63
CA LYS A 36 48.74 33.96 -11.53
C LYS A 36 49.93 34.56 -10.77
N ASP A 37 49.74 34.89 -9.50
CA ASP A 37 50.68 35.42 -8.52
C ASP A 37 51.39 34.33 -7.68
N GLY A 38 51.05 33.05 -7.89
CA GLY A 38 51.63 31.93 -7.14
C GLY A 38 51.03 31.71 -5.75
N PHE A 39 50.00 32.48 -5.37
CA PHE A 39 49.29 32.32 -4.11
C PHE A 39 48.02 31.46 -4.26
N PRO A 40 47.54 30.80 -3.17
CA PRO A 40 46.29 30.05 -3.20
C PRO A 40 45.10 30.96 -3.55
N ALA A 41 44.21 30.53 -4.46
CA ALA A 41 43.12 31.34 -5.00
C ALA A 41 42.01 31.75 -3.99
N GLY A 42 42.20 31.51 -2.68
CA GLY A 42 41.25 31.77 -1.60
C GLY A 42 40.33 30.59 -1.27
N PRO A 43 39.36 30.75 -0.35
CA PRO A 43 38.42 29.69 0.02
C PRO A 43 37.46 29.32 -1.11
N TRP A 44 36.83 28.14 -1.03
CA TRP A 44 35.71 27.79 -1.90
C TRP A 44 34.45 28.57 -1.51
N THR A 45 33.77 29.16 -2.49
CA THR A 45 32.36 29.59 -2.35
C THR A 45 31.43 28.53 -2.96
N PRO A 46 30.14 28.50 -2.60
CA PRO A 46 29.18 27.57 -3.19
C PRO A 46 29.14 27.63 -4.72
N GLU A 47 29.21 28.84 -5.28
CA GLU A 47 29.16 29.09 -6.72
C GLU A 47 30.40 28.53 -7.42
N LEU A 48 31.59 28.83 -6.89
CA LEU A 48 32.86 28.34 -7.43
C LEU A 48 32.95 26.82 -7.37
N LEU A 49 32.48 26.21 -6.27
CA LEU A 49 32.53 24.76 -6.10
C LEU A 49 31.51 24.04 -7.00
N ALA A 50 30.30 24.59 -7.15
CA ALA A 50 29.30 24.06 -8.08
C ALA A 50 29.80 24.09 -9.53
N GLU A 51 30.44 25.20 -9.92
CA GLU A 51 31.06 25.35 -11.24
C GLU A 51 32.21 24.35 -11.43
N ALA A 52 33.09 24.20 -10.44
CA ALA A 52 34.20 23.26 -10.50
C ALA A 52 33.74 21.80 -10.62
N ILE A 53 32.70 21.39 -9.90
CA ILE A 53 32.10 20.05 -10.01
C ILE A 53 31.45 19.83 -11.37
N SER A 54 30.85 20.88 -11.95
CA SER A 54 30.18 20.81 -13.25
C SER A 54 31.17 20.78 -14.42
N ARG A 55 32.42 21.21 -14.22
CA ARG A 55 33.51 21.14 -15.22
C ARG A 55 34.24 19.80 -15.26
N ILE A 56 33.88 18.82 -14.42
CA ILE A 56 34.47 17.48 -14.48
C ILE A 56 33.83 16.72 -15.65
N ASP A 57 34.62 16.31 -16.65
CA ASP A 57 34.15 15.66 -17.90
C ASP A 57 33.23 14.45 -17.68
N SER A 58 33.38 13.77 -16.55
CA SER A 58 32.59 12.61 -16.15
C SER A 58 31.21 12.97 -15.54
N ASN A 59 30.87 14.25 -15.42
CA ASN A 59 29.65 14.76 -14.81
C ASN A 59 28.77 15.54 -15.83
N ARG A 60 28.11 14.83 -16.75
CA ARG A 60 27.25 15.44 -17.79
C ARG A 60 26.01 16.18 -17.24
N ALA A 61 25.62 15.93 -15.99
CA ALA A 61 24.44 16.52 -15.36
C ALA A 61 24.77 17.79 -14.53
N GLY A 62 26.04 18.04 -14.24
CA GLY A 62 26.47 19.10 -13.32
C GLY A 62 26.05 18.82 -11.87
N VAL A 63 26.24 19.80 -10.99
CA VAL A 63 25.62 19.80 -9.66
C VAL A 63 24.84 21.09 -9.50
N ASP A 64 23.62 20.98 -8.97
CA ASP A 64 22.77 22.13 -8.73
C ASP A 64 23.34 23.03 -7.62
N LEU A 65 23.33 24.35 -7.84
CA LEU A 65 23.90 25.33 -6.90
C LEU A 65 23.23 25.27 -5.53
N ARG A 66 21.90 25.07 -5.47
CA ARG A 66 21.16 24.99 -4.21
C ARG A 66 21.61 23.77 -3.40
N THR A 67 21.98 22.68 -4.06
CA THR A 67 22.55 21.49 -3.41
C THR A 67 23.90 21.81 -2.76
N VAL A 68 24.78 22.55 -3.43
CA VAL A 68 26.10 22.92 -2.89
C VAL A 68 25.95 23.93 -1.75
N GLN A 69 25.04 24.89 -1.85
CA GLN A 69 24.73 25.85 -0.78
C GLN A 69 24.32 25.14 0.53
N LEU A 70 23.56 24.03 0.44
CA LEU A 70 23.21 23.22 1.62
C LEU A 70 24.43 22.59 2.30
N TRP A 71 25.54 22.38 1.59
CA TRP A 71 26.76 21.81 2.19
C TRP A 71 27.48 22.82 3.06
N PHE A 72 27.50 24.10 2.66
CA PHE A 72 28.09 25.21 3.40
C PHE A 72 27.26 25.63 4.63
N GLN A 73 25.96 25.38 4.62
CA GLN A 73 25.09 25.67 5.76
C GLN A 73 25.35 24.76 6.96
N GLU A 74 25.16 25.33 8.16
CA GLU A 74 25.15 24.59 9.42
C GLU A 74 23.85 23.79 9.53
N ASN A 75 23.88 22.56 9.04
CA ASN A 75 22.75 21.63 9.09
C ASN A 75 23.26 20.21 9.23
N GLU A 76 22.35 19.29 9.55
CA GLU A 76 22.65 17.85 9.67
C GLU A 76 22.49 17.09 8.33
N LYS A 77 22.37 17.80 7.21
CA LYS A 77 22.20 17.16 5.91
C LYS A 77 23.56 16.69 5.40
N GLY A 78 23.64 15.39 5.16
CA GLY A 78 24.79 14.76 4.54
C GLY A 78 24.84 14.94 3.01
N ILE A 79 25.84 14.34 2.40
CA ILE A 79 26.06 14.35 0.95
C ILE A 79 25.85 12.96 0.35
N SER A 80 25.35 12.90 -0.89
CA SER A 80 25.21 11.66 -1.64
C SER A 80 26.57 11.07 -2.05
N THR A 81 26.61 9.75 -2.27
CA THR A 81 27.83 9.04 -2.69
C THR A 81 28.41 9.55 -4.02
N ALA A 82 27.55 9.96 -4.96
CA ALA A 82 27.96 10.57 -6.22
C ALA A 82 28.70 11.90 -6.00
N ASN A 83 28.17 12.75 -5.12
CA ASN A 83 28.78 14.05 -4.82
C ASN A 83 30.06 13.92 -3.97
N ILE A 84 30.14 12.90 -3.10
CA ILE A 84 31.39 12.55 -2.40
C ILE A 84 32.49 12.21 -3.40
N ARG A 85 32.18 11.45 -4.47
CA ARG A 85 33.15 11.11 -5.52
C ARG A 85 33.68 12.36 -6.23
N TRP A 86 32.82 13.33 -6.52
CA TRP A 86 33.23 14.58 -7.15
C TRP A 86 34.08 15.46 -6.24
N LEU A 87 33.69 15.59 -4.96
CA LEU A 87 34.48 16.30 -3.96
C LEU A 87 35.84 15.64 -3.74
N ALA A 88 35.89 14.31 -3.68
CA ALA A 88 37.14 13.56 -3.55
C ALA A 88 38.08 13.83 -4.72
N ARG A 89 37.56 13.93 -5.95
CA ARG A 89 38.36 14.26 -7.12
C ARG A 89 38.91 15.69 -7.07
N ILE A 90 38.11 16.64 -6.59
CA ILE A 90 38.54 18.04 -6.41
C ILE A 90 39.62 18.14 -5.34
N PHE A 91 39.37 17.61 -4.14
CA PHE A 91 40.32 17.67 -3.01
C PHE A 91 41.57 16.79 -3.22
N GLY A 92 41.43 15.71 -4.01
CA GLY A 92 42.53 14.90 -4.50
C GLY A 92 43.32 15.53 -5.65
N CYS A 93 42.99 16.75 -6.08
CA CYS A 93 43.66 17.46 -7.17
C CYS A 93 43.73 16.67 -8.48
N ASP A 94 42.71 15.87 -8.80
CA ASP A 94 42.67 14.93 -9.94
C ASP A 94 43.76 13.83 -9.93
N ASP A 95 44.51 13.67 -8.84
CA ASP A 95 45.43 12.56 -8.65
C ASP A 95 44.65 11.29 -8.23
N PRO A 96 44.78 10.15 -8.95
CA PRO A 96 43.99 8.95 -8.66
C PRO A 96 44.16 8.40 -7.25
N VAL A 97 45.40 8.45 -6.72
CA VAL A 97 45.72 7.93 -5.38
C VAL A 97 45.12 8.84 -4.31
N ALA A 98 45.39 10.14 -4.38
CA ALA A 98 44.82 11.11 -3.46
C ALA A 98 43.29 11.18 -3.53
N THR A 99 42.71 10.99 -4.71
CA THR A 99 41.25 10.92 -4.89
C THR A 99 40.65 9.73 -4.16
N SER A 100 41.29 8.55 -4.25
CA SER A 100 40.85 7.35 -3.53
C SER A 100 40.92 7.56 -2.01
N GLU A 101 42.02 8.13 -1.52
CA GLU A 101 42.20 8.46 -0.10
C GLU A 101 41.14 9.46 0.40
N TRP A 102 40.88 10.52 -0.36
CA TRP A 102 39.83 11.49 -0.04
C TRP A 102 38.43 10.88 -0.12
N GLN A 103 38.17 9.97 -1.06
CA GLN A 103 36.88 9.29 -1.16
C GLN A 103 36.63 8.40 0.07
N MET A 104 37.64 7.68 0.54
CA MET A 104 37.55 6.88 1.77
C MET A 104 37.27 7.76 2.99
N GLU A 105 38.03 8.85 3.16
CA GLU A 105 37.87 9.73 4.33
C GLU A 105 36.52 10.45 4.33
N LEU A 106 36.08 11.01 3.19
CA LEU A 106 34.78 11.69 3.09
C LEU A 106 33.61 10.72 3.33
N SER A 107 33.72 9.47 2.88
CA SER A 107 32.71 8.43 3.14
C SER A 107 32.66 8.05 4.62
N ALA A 108 33.82 7.95 5.28
CA ALA A 108 33.91 7.71 6.71
C ALA A 108 33.33 8.89 7.52
N ALA A 109 33.68 10.12 7.17
CA ALA A 109 33.14 11.34 7.80
C ALA A 109 31.62 11.47 7.62
N GLN A 110 31.08 11.09 6.47
CA GLN A 110 29.64 11.04 6.21
C GLN A 110 28.95 9.96 7.06
N SER A 111 29.61 8.83 7.29
CA SER A 111 29.12 7.77 8.17
C SER A 111 29.08 8.25 9.63
N ARG A 112 30.10 8.98 10.08
CA ARG A 112 30.14 9.61 11.41
C ARG A 112 29.03 10.65 11.60
N LEU A 113 28.81 11.54 10.64
CA LEU A 113 27.69 12.50 10.67
C LEU A 113 26.33 11.78 10.76
N SER A 114 26.19 10.67 10.04
CA SER A 114 24.96 9.87 10.06
C SER A 114 24.77 9.14 11.39
N ALA A 115 25.84 8.70 12.05
CA ALA A 115 25.81 8.12 13.39
C ALA A 115 25.45 9.16 14.46
N LYS A 116 26.12 10.33 14.46
CA LYS A 116 25.83 11.47 15.35
C LYS A 116 24.37 11.92 15.25
N ARG A 117 23.81 11.96 14.03
CA ARG A 117 22.38 12.24 13.80
C ARG A 117 21.45 11.18 14.41
N ARG A 118 21.85 9.91 14.40
CA ARG A 118 21.06 8.83 15.04
C ARG A 118 21.13 8.94 16.56
N GLU A 119 22.29 9.26 17.10
CA GLU A 119 22.48 9.48 18.55
C GLU A 119 21.68 10.69 19.05
N TRP A 120 21.70 11.81 18.35
CA TRP A 120 20.86 12.96 18.71
C TRP A 120 19.36 12.68 18.64
N LYS A 121 18.90 11.89 17.66
CA LYS A 121 17.50 11.44 17.64
C LYS A 121 17.13 10.51 18.79
N ARG A 122 18.09 9.71 19.26
CA ARG A 122 17.92 8.84 20.43
C ARG A 122 17.93 9.64 21.73
N ALA A 123 18.87 10.58 21.88
CA ALA A 123 18.97 11.46 23.05
C ALA A 123 17.79 12.45 23.15
N GLY A 124 17.31 12.99 22.02
CA GLY A 124 16.09 13.81 22.00
C GLY A 124 14.82 13.05 22.38
N SER A 125 14.86 11.71 22.29
CA SER A 125 13.79 10.82 22.76
C SER A 125 13.93 10.46 24.24
N SER A 126 15.13 10.53 24.82
CA SER A 126 15.38 10.18 26.24
C SER A 126 15.17 11.35 27.19
N VAL A 127 15.31 12.61 26.73
CA VAL A 127 15.08 13.81 27.56
C VAL A 127 13.60 14.03 27.93
N ALA A 128 12.67 13.29 27.33
CA ALA A 128 11.26 13.27 27.73
C ALA A 128 10.95 12.26 28.86
N GLN A 129 11.94 11.52 29.36
CA GLN A 129 11.71 10.44 30.31
C GLN A 129 12.86 10.33 31.34
N GLU A 130 13.00 11.33 32.19
CA GLU A 130 13.69 11.19 33.47
C GLU A 130 12.82 11.78 34.60
N ILE A 131 12.08 10.89 35.26
CA ILE A 131 11.69 11.07 36.66
C ILE A 131 12.68 10.23 37.46
N PRO A 132 13.49 10.81 38.38
CA PRO A 132 14.41 10.04 39.19
C PRO A 132 13.74 9.60 40.49
N ASP A 133 13.85 8.33 40.85
CA ASP A 133 13.76 7.92 42.26
C ASP A 133 14.55 6.63 42.57
N THR A 134 15.74 6.85 43.12
CA THR A 134 16.21 6.43 44.46
C THR A 134 16.09 4.95 44.94
N ALA A 135 17.22 4.24 44.80
CA ALA A 135 18.03 3.54 45.84
C ALA A 135 17.65 2.19 46.53
N LEU A 136 18.74 1.39 46.72
CA LEU A 136 19.05 0.34 47.73
C LEU A 136 18.44 -1.07 47.47
N THR A 137 19.12 -2.22 47.59
CA THR A 137 20.36 -2.63 48.31
C THR A 137 20.79 -4.05 47.85
N ALA A 138 22.11 -4.34 47.86
CA ALA A 138 22.82 -5.54 48.42
C ALA A 138 22.24 -6.97 48.19
N THR A 139 22.96 -8.07 47.88
CA THR A 139 24.38 -8.44 48.06
C THR A 139 24.62 -9.90 47.57
N PHE A 140 25.90 -10.21 47.31
CA PHE A 140 26.63 -11.50 47.39
C PHE A 140 26.89 -12.36 46.14
N ASP A 141 28.20 -12.57 45.97
CA ASP A 141 28.98 -13.33 44.99
C ASP A 141 28.89 -14.85 45.18
N ASP A 142 29.16 -15.61 44.10
CA ASP A 142 30.20 -16.65 44.14
C ASP A 142 30.76 -16.94 42.74
N GLU A 143 32.10 -17.02 42.66
CA GLU A 143 32.91 -17.36 41.49
C GLU A 143 32.94 -18.88 41.30
N THR A 144 32.88 -19.40 40.06
CA THR A 144 33.91 -20.34 39.55
C THR A 144 33.74 -20.69 38.06
N ASP A 145 34.83 -20.47 37.32
CA ASP A 145 35.41 -21.27 36.24
C ASP A 145 34.55 -21.78 35.05
N SER A 146 34.83 -21.19 33.89
CA SER A 146 34.88 -21.87 32.58
C SER A 146 36.32 -22.36 32.34
N PRO A 147 36.60 -23.42 31.54
CA PRO A 147 36.13 -23.49 30.13
C PRO A 147 35.89 -24.89 29.53
N ALA A 148 35.08 -24.93 28.47
CA ALA A 148 35.40 -25.47 27.12
C ALA A 148 34.18 -26.08 26.41
N GLU A 149 33.89 -25.48 25.26
CA GLU A 149 33.37 -26.09 24.02
C GLU A 149 32.15 -27.02 24.08
N LEU A 150 30.98 -26.43 23.80
CA LEU A 150 30.10 -27.02 22.79
C LEU A 150 29.58 -25.92 21.86
N THR A 151 30.02 -26.01 20.61
CA THR A 151 29.65 -25.22 19.45
C THR A 151 28.13 -25.09 19.30
N ARG A 152 27.60 -23.92 19.66
CA ARG A 152 26.34 -23.42 19.09
C ARG A 152 26.68 -22.31 18.12
N ASP A 153 26.59 -22.63 16.84
CA ASP A 153 26.41 -21.67 15.75
C ASP A 153 25.31 -20.68 16.14
N THR A 154 25.75 -19.52 16.62
CA THR A 154 24.91 -18.38 16.92
C THR A 154 25.55 -17.20 16.22
N ASP A 155 25.48 -17.21 14.89
CA ASP A 155 25.71 -16.00 14.10
C ASP A 155 24.42 -15.68 13.32
N ALA A 156 23.33 -15.59 14.07
CA ALA A 156 22.17 -14.84 13.63
C ALA A 156 22.53 -13.35 13.71
N LYS A 157 23.26 -12.87 12.70
CA LYS A 157 23.32 -11.44 12.38
C LYS A 157 21.89 -10.92 12.33
N GLU A 158 21.52 -10.11 13.33
CA GLU A 158 20.34 -9.25 13.24
C GLU A 158 20.37 -8.55 11.88
N PRO A 159 19.33 -8.73 11.03
CA PRO A 159 19.31 -8.08 9.74
C PRO A 159 19.10 -6.59 9.97
N ARG A 160 20.20 -5.84 9.86
CA ARG A 160 20.22 -4.38 9.71
C ARG A 160 19.14 -3.93 8.72
N GLY A 161 18.06 -3.34 9.25
CA GLY A 161 17.11 -2.47 8.57
C GLY A 161 16.84 -2.77 7.09
N SER A 162 16.44 -4.00 6.76
CA SER A 162 15.95 -4.30 5.42
C SER A 162 14.68 -3.49 5.16
N PHE A 163 14.53 -3.00 3.93
CA PHE A 163 13.29 -2.39 3.46
C PHE A 163 12.19 -3.48 3.50
N SER A 164 11.44 -3.57 4.59
CA SER A 164 10.31 -4.50 4.69
C SER A 164 9.08 -3.86 4.03
N LEU A 165 8.78 -4.33 2.81
CA LEU A 165 7.57 -3.94 2.10
C LEU A 165 6.31 -4.26 2.93
N ALA A 166 6.33 -5.37 3.68
CA ALA A 166 5.26 -5.75 4.59
C ALA A 166 5.02 -4.70 5.67
N ARG A 167 6.07 -4.26 6.39
CA ARG A 167 5.96 -3.21 7.41
C ARG A 167 5.49 -1.87 6.83
N LYS A 168 5.99 -1.49 5.65
CA LYS A 168 5.53 -0.26 4.98
C LYS A 168 4.07 -0.34 4.56
N SER A 169 3.64 -1.51 4.10
CA SER A 169 2.27 -1.75 3.66
C SER A 169 1.30 -1.74 4.84
N GLU A 170 1.66 -2.39 5.95
CA GLU A 170 0.91 -2.30 7.21
C GLU A 170 0.83 -0.86 7.73
N ALA A 171 1.90 -0.08 7.60
CA ALA A 171 1.94 1.30 8.05
C ALA A 171 0.90 2.20 7.36
N PHE A 172 0.54 1.93 6.09
CA PHE A 172 -0.54 2.65 5.41
C PHE A 172 -1.93 2.44 6.06
N PHE A 173 -2.11 1.34 6.80
CA PHE A 173 -3.35 1.00 7.47
C PHE A 173 -3.32 1.31 8.98
N SER A 174 -2.13 1.36 9.58
CA SER A 174 -1.98 1.45 11.03
C SER A 174 -1.51 2.82 11.53
N HIS A 175 -0.84 3.63 10.69
CA HIS A 175 -0.28 4.91 11.09
C HIS A 175 -1.10 6.10 10.54
N GLY A 176 -1.35 7.08 11.42
CA GLY A 176 -2.03 8.32 11.08
C GLY A 176 -3.55 8.25 11.19
N SER A 177 -4.23 9.19 10.55
CA SER A 177 -5.70 9.24 10.57
C SER A 177 -6.29 8.07 9.78
N PRO A 178 -7.32 7.37 10.30
CA PRO A 178 -8.05 6.32 9.56
C PRO A 178 -8.64 6.78 8.23
N LEU A 179 -8.76 8.08 8.02
CA LEU A 179 -9.27 8.67 6.78
C LEU A 179 -8.21 8.86 5.70
N ASN A 180 -6.91 8.82 6.03
CA ASN A 180 -5.85 9.19 5.09
C ASN A 180 -5.82 8.30 3.84
N LEU A 181 -5.85 6.98 4.02
CA LEU A 181 -5.83 6.04 2.90
C LEU A 181 -7.13 6.07 2.08
N PRO A 182 -8.34 5.94 2.67
CA PRO A 182 -9.60 6.08 1.93
C PRO A 182 -9.70 7.41 1.16
N ALA A 183 -9.33 8.53 1.79
CA ALA A 183 -9.37 9.85 1.15
C ALA A 183 -8.35 9.97 0.02
N SER A 184 -7.16 9.38 0.16
CA SER A 184 -6.14 9.38 -0.90
C SER A 184 -6.60 8.60 -2.13
N VAL A 185 -7.28 7.46 -1.93
CA VAL A 185 -7.87 6.66 -3.01
C VAL A 185 -8.97 7.47 -3.69
N PHE A 186 -9.91 8.02 -2.93
CA PHE A 186 -10.97 8.88 -3.47
C PHE A 186 -10.42 10.09 -4.26
N ALA A 187 -9.40 10.76 -3.70
CA ALA A 187 -8.74 11.90 -4.34
C ALA A 187 -8.04 11.51 -5.65
N GLY A 188 -7.38 10.34 -5.69
CA GLY A 188 -6.77 9.83 -6.92
C GLY A 188 -7.79 9.57 -8.04
N MET A 189 -8.94 8.97 -7.70
CA MET A 189 -10.03 8.78 -8.66
C MET A 189 -10.65 10.12 -9.10
N THR A 190 -10.80 11.06 -8.19
CA THR A 190 -11.28 12.42 -8.49
C THR A 190 -10.31 13.15 -9.43
N ALA A 191 -9.00 13.01 -9.22
CA ALA A 191 -7.98 13.58 -10.10
C ALA A 191 -8.03 12.96 -11.50
N LEU A 192 -8.21 11.64 -11.62
CA LEU A 192 -8.46 10.98 -12.91
C LEU A 192 -9.76 11.48 -13.56
N GLY A 193 -10.80 11.70 -12.78
CA GLY A 193 -12.06 12.29 -13.24
C GLY A 193 -11.86 13.68 -13.85
N PHE A 194 -11.18 14.58 -13.15
CA PHE A 194 -10.83 15.91 -13.67
C PHE A 194 -9.95 15.83 -14.92
N LEU A 195 -8.97 14.94 -14.93
CA LEU A 195 -8.12 14.75 -16.10
C LEU A 195 -8.95 14.25 -17.30
N SER A 196 -9.89 13.32 -17.07
CA SER A 196 -10.81 12.83 -18.10
C SER A 196 -11.73 13.93 -18.65
N TYR A 197 -12.07 14.92 -17.82
CA TYR A 197 -12.84 16.09 -18.23
C TYR A 197 -12.01 17.01 -19.12
N ILE A 198 -10.77 17.32 -18.69
CA ILE A 198 -9.83 18.19 -19.43
C ILE A 198 -9.54 17.64 -20.83
N ILE A 199 -9.36 16.32 -20.96
CA ILE A 199 -9.07 15.66 -22.25
C ILE A 199 -10.33 15.28 -23.04
N GLY A 200 -11.53 15.59 -22.55
CA GLY A 200 -12.78 15.41 -23.29
C GLY A 200 -13.40 13.99 -23.29
N ILE A 201 -12.85 13.01 -22.56
CA ILE A 201 -13.35 11.61 -22.58
C ILE A 201 -14.34 11.28 -21.46
N HIS A 202 -14.64 12.22 -20.56
CA HIS A 202 -15.50 12.01 -19.41
C HIS A 202 -16.94 11.55 -19.75
N ASN A 203 -17.54 12.12 -20.81
CA ASN A 203 -18.93 11.91 -21.18
C ASN A 203 -19.12 11.69 -22.69
N VAL A 204 -18.51 10.63 -23.24
CA VAL A 204 -18.52 10.33 -24.68
C VAL A 204 -19.48 9.19 -25.01
N THR A 205 -20.14 9.31 -26.16
CA THR A 205 -20.95 8.26 -26.79
C THR A 205 -20.25 7.69 -28.02
N TYR A 206 -20.51 6.41 -28.29
CA TYR A 206 -20.00 5.67 -29.43
C TYR A 206 -21.17 5.08 -30.22
N GLU A 207 -21.28 5.46 -31.49
CA GLU A 207 -22.23 4.85 -32.43
C GLU A 207 -21.59 3.61 -33.06
N ARG A 208 -22.19 2.45 -32.82
CA ARG A 208 -21.78 1.17 -33.39
C ARG A 208 -22.36 1.03 -34.80
N ALA A 209 -21.78 0.13 -35.60
CA ALA A 209 -22.19 -0.12 -36.99
C ALA A 209 -23.65 -0.57 -37.18
N ASP A 210 -24.33 -1.03 -36.12
CA ASP A 210 -25.76 -1.37 -36.09
C ASP A 210 -26.67 -0.16 -35.78
N GLY A 211 -26.11 1.04 -35.64
CA GLY A 211 -26.81 2.27 -35.28
C GLY A 211 -27.03 2.46 -33.78
N LEU A 212 -26.56 1.53 -32.94
CA LEU A 212 -26.68 1.66 -31.48
C LEU A 212 -25.69 2.70 -30.95
N VAL A 213 -26.20 3.70 -30.24
CA VAL A 213 -25.39 4.70 -29.54
C VAL A 213 -25.18 4.29 -28.09
N LYS A 214 -23.95 3.91 -27.73
CA LYS A 214 -23.58 3.50 -26.36
C LYS A 214 -22.87 4.61 -25.60
N GLN A 215 -23.19 4.75 -24.32
CA GLN A 215 -22.47 5.59 -23.37
C GLN A 215 -21.19 4.90 -22.93
N VAL A 216 -20.02 5.47 -23.27
CA VAL A 216 -18.70 4.87 -23.03
C VAL A 216 -17.71 5.78 -22.30
N GLY A 217 -18.12 7.02 -21.99
CA GLY A 217 -17.30 7.99 -21.26
C GLY A 217 -16.80 7.49 -19.91
N PHE A 218 -15.66 8.03 -19.46
CA PHE A 218 -14.98 7.60 -18.23
C PHE A 218 -15.87 7.69 -16.97
N LEU A 219 -16.71 8.72 -16.87
CA LEU A 219 -17.64 8.90 -15.75
C LEU A 219 -18.72 7.81 -15.68
N TRP A 220 -19.03 7.19 -16.82
CA TRP A 220 -20.06 6.15 -16.94
C TRP A 220 -19.49 4.75 -16.86
N ALA A 221 -18.18 4.61 -16.70
CA ALA A 221 -17.57 3.33 -16.39
C ALA A 221 -17.83 3.01 -14.91
N ALA A 222 -18.88 2.24 -14.63
CA ALA A 222 -19.37 2.02 -13.27
C ALA A 222 -18.33 1.35 -12.35
N ASN A 223 -17.49 0.47 -12.92
CA ASN A 223 -16.37 -0.13 -12.20
C ASN A 223 -15.22 0.86 -11.89
N TRP A 224 -15.20 2.05 -12.50
CA TRP A 224 -14.25 3.10 -12.13
C TRP A 224 -14.86 4.04 -11.09
N THR A 225 -16.10 4.49 -11.34
CA THR A 225 -16.76 5.42 -10.42
C THR A 225 -17.15 4.76 -9.11
N LEU A 226 -17.87 3.64 -9.13
CA LEU A 226 -18.35 3.02 -7.90
C LEU A 226 -17.22 2.32 -7.13
N ASP A 227 -16.33 1.61 -7.81
CA ASP A 227 -15.26 0.88 -7.12
C ASP A 227 -14.29 1.84 -6.43
N PHE A 228 -13.76 2.84 -7.16
CA PHE A 228 -12.70 3.71 -6.61
C PHE A 228 -13.23 4.91 -5.83
N MET A 229 -14.47 5.37 -6.04
CA MET A 229 -15.04 6.45 -5.22
C MET A 229 -15.79 5.94 -3.99
N VAL A 230 -16.31 4.70 -4.01
CA VAL A 230 -17.20 4.21 -2.94
C VAL A 230 -16.65 2.93 -2.30
N PHE A 231 -16.60 1.82 -3.04
CA PHE A 231 -16.39 0.51 -2.42
C PHE A 231 -14.97 0.29 -1.89
N LEU A 232 -13.94 0.69 -2.64
CA LEU A 232 -12.54 0.57 -2.21
C LEU A 232 -12.20 1.51 -1.04
N PRO A 233 -12.57 2.80 -1.05
CA PRO A 233 -12.43 3.64 0.14
C PRO A 233 -13.11 3.08 1.38
N LEU A 234 -14.35 2.58 1.26
CA LEU A 234 -15.06 1.93 2.37
C LEU A 234 -14.36 0.65 2.82
N PHE A 235 -13.84 -0.15 1.89
CA PHE A 235 -13.10 -1.36 2.20
C PHE A 235 -11.86 -1.02 3.03
N PHE A 236 -11.06 -0.04 2.61
CA PHE A 236 -9.90 0.40 3.36
C PHE A 236 -10.27 0.93 4.73
N PHE A 237 -11.35 1.70 4.84
CA PHE A 237 -11.85 2.17 6.13
C PHE A 237 -12.17 1.02 7.10
N PHE A 238 -12.90 -0.01 6.66
CA PHE A 238 -13.23 -1.15 7.52
C PHE A 238 -12.02 -2.02 7.87
N VAL A 239 -11.06 -2.16 6.96
CA VAL A 239 -9.79 -2.85 7.27
C VAL A 239 -9.02 -2.08 8.34
N ILE A 240 -8.93 -0.75 8.23
CA ILE A 240 -8.28 0.10 9.22
C ILE A 240 -8.99 0.02 10.57
N GLU A 241 -10.32 0.17 10.60
CA GLU A 241 -11.13 0.06 11.81
C GLU A 241 -10.88 -1.28 12.52
N LEU A 242 -10.88 -2.38 11.76
CA LEU A 242 -10.63 -3.70 12.33
C LEU A 242 -9.20 -3.87 12.84
N LEU A 243 -8.20 -3.34 12.13
CA LEU A 243 -6.80 -3.39 12.56
C LEU A 243 -6.55 -2.55 13.81
N VAL A 244 -7.15 -1.36 13.88
CA VAL A 244 -7.08 -0.50 15.07
C VAL A 244 -7.74 -1.21 16.25
N PHE A 245 -8.94 -1.75 16.08
CA PHE A 245 -9.61 -2.56 17.11
C PHE A 245 -8.73 -3.72 17.58
N TRP A 246 -8.17 -4.49 16.64
CA TRP A 246 -7.37 -5.66 16.98
C TRP A 246 -6.11 -5.28 17.77
N LYS A 247 -5.36 -4.27 17.33
CA LYS A 247 -4.10 -3.85 17.98
C LYS A 247 -4.33 -3.14 19.33
N SER A 248 -5.37 -2.31 19.44
CA SER A 248 -5.60 -1.48 20.63
C SER A 248 -6.42 -2.18 21.71
N GLU A 249 -7.37 -3.03 21.34
CA GLU A 249 -8.36 -3.57 22.28
C GLU A 249 -8.41 -5.09 22.22
N GLY A 250 -8.75 -5.66 21.06
CA GLY A 250 -9.05 -7.08 20.92
C GLY A 250 -7.90 -7.99 21.36
N ARG A 251 -6.68 -7.69 20.90
CA ARG A 251 -5.49 -8.46 21.24
C ARG A 251 -5.03 -8.23 22.68
N ARG A 252 -5.17 -7.00 23.20
CA ARG A 252 -4.78 -6.64 24.57
C ARG A 252 -5.67 -7.29 25.62
N LYS A 253 -6.97 -7.39 25.37
CA LYS A 253 -7.91 -8.11 26.25
C LYS A 253 -7.54 -9.59 26.40
N LEU A 254 -6.99 -10.18 25.34
CA LEU A 254 -6.67 -11.60 25.28
C LEU A 254 -5.21 -11.94 25.67
N ALA A 255 -4.32 -10.95 25.68
CA ALA A 255 -2.96 -11.11 26.16
C ALA A 255 -2.94 -10.99 27.70
N ALA A 256 -2.19 -11.86 28.38
CA ALA A 256 -2.03 -11.76 29.84
C ALA A 256 -1.53 -10.35 30.20
N ARG A 257 -2.15 -9.72 31.22
CA ARG A 257 -1.79 -8.38 31.72
C ARG A 257 -0.28 -8.36 32.06
N GLY A 258 0.56 -7.82 31.19
CA GLY A 258 2.00 -7.87 31.42
C GLY A 258 2.88 -7.05 30.49
N ASP A 259 2.75 -7.16 29.17
CA ASP A 259 3.76 -6.55 28.30
C ASP A 259 3.23 -6.03 26.95
N GLU A 260 2.96 -4.72 26.90
CA GLU A 260 2.47 -4.00 25.71
C GLU A 260 3.50 -4.01 24.58
N VAL A 261 4.78 -3.97 24.93
CA VAL A 261 5.90 -3.95 23.96
C VAL A 261 6.08 -5.32 23.31
N GLU A 262 6.00 -6.39 24.10
CA GLU A 262 6.09 -7.76 23.57
C GLU A 262 4.91 -8.09 22.64
N SER A 263 3.72 -7.57 22.95
CA SER A 263 2.55 -7.66 22.09
C SER A 263 2.82 -6.99 20.74
N ASP A 264 3.19 -5.72 20.70
CA ASP A 264 3.37 -5.00 19.43
C ASP A 264 4.49 -5.60 18.56
N ASP A 265 5.59 -6.03 19.17
CA ASP A 265 6.66 -6.73 18.46
C ASP A 265 6.19 -8.08 17.92
N ALA A 266 5.34 -8.81 18.67
CA ALA A 266 4.76 -10.06 18.18
C ALA A 266 3.81 -9.84 16.98
N TRP A 267 3.11 -8.71 16.89
CA TRP A 267 2.31 -8.37 15.70
C TRP A 267 3.21 -8.12 14.49
N LEU A 268 4.25 -7.31 14.65
CA LEU A 268 5.18 -7.03 13.56
C LEU A 268 5.90 -8.30 13.08
N ARG A 269 6.24 -9.23 13.99
CA ARG A 269 6.75 -10.55 13.62
C ARG A 269 5.77 -11.34 12.77
N ASN A 270 4.47 -11.33 13.07
CA ASN A 270 3.46 -12.01 12.25
C ASN A 270 3.32 -11.36 10.86
N VAL A 271 3.41 -10.03 10.77
CA VAL A 271 3.38 -9.29 9.51
C VAL A 271 4.60 -9.64 8.66
N ASP A 272 5.80 -9.65 9.27
CA ASP A 272 7.04 -10.01 8.58
C ASP A 272 7.09 -11.49 8.16
N ALA A 273 6.45 -12.39 8.90
CA ALA A 273 6.34 -13.80 8.53
C ALA A 273 5.62 -13.99 7.17
N SER A 274 4.79 -13.02 6.77
CA SER A 274 4.09 -13.03 5.47
C SER A 274 4.79 -12.17 4.41
N SER A 275 6.02 -11.69 4.63
CA SER A 275 6.73 -10.75 3.75
C SER A 275 6.82 -11.22 2.29
N TYR A 276 7.01 -12.52 2.07
CA TYR A 276 6.98 -13.10 0.72
C TYR A 276 5.65 -12.83 0.01
N THR A 277 4.52 -13.02 0.68
CA THR A 277 3.19 -12.80 0.13
C THR A 277 2.97 -11.34 -0.27
N TYR A 278 3.43 -10.38 0.54
CA TYR A 278 3.39 -8.95 0.19
C TYR A 278 4.16 -8.65 -1.10
N TRP A 279 5.38 -9.20 -1.24
CA TRP A 279 6.18 -9.04 -2.46
C TRP A 279 5.55 -9.72 -3.67
N SER A 280 5.03 -10.94 -3.52
CA SER A 280 4.34 -11.65 -4.60
C SER A 280 3.15 -10.85 -5.12
N VAL A 281 2.30 -10.35 -4.23
CA VAL A 281 1.14 -9.53 -4.59
C VAL A 281 1.58 -8.22 -5.24
N PHE A 282 2.60 -7.55 -4.71
CA PHE A 282 3.14 -6.31 -5.30
C PHE A 282 3.58 -6.52 -6.75
N LEU A 283 4.37 -7.58 -7.01
CA LEU A 283 4.85 -7.89 -8.34
C LEU A 283 3.72 -8.30 -9.28
N ILE A 284 2.75 -9.10 -8.80
CA ILE A 284 1.59 -9.50 -9.61
C ILE A 284 0.75 -8.27 -9.98
N CYS A 285 0.43 -7.41 -9.03
CA CYS A 285 -0.35 -6.20 -9.28
C CYS A 285 0.39 -5.25 -10.24
N LEU A 286 1.66 -4.95 -9.98
CA LEU A 286 2.42 -3.99 -10.79
C LEU A 286 2.69 -4.51 -12.21
N LEU A 287 3.15 -5.76 -12.34
CA LEU A 287 3.55 -6.33 -13.63
C LEU A 287 2.37 -6.85 -14.44
N PHE A 288 1.49 -7.64 -13.85
CA PHE A 288 0.40 -8.28 -14.60
C PHE A 288 -0.81 -7.37 -14.71
N ALA A 289 -1.36 -6.91 -13.57
CA ALA A 289 -2.58 -6.08 -13.58
C ALA A 289 -2.31 -4.64 -14.08
N GLY A 290 -1.12 -4.10 -13.81
CA GLY A 290 -0.67 -2.80 -14.31
C GLY A 290 -0.09 -2.89 -15.71
N LEU A 291 1.18 -3.30 -15.80
CA LEU A 291 1.98 -3.17 -17.02
C LEU A 291 1.48 -4.03 -18.18
N PHE A 292 1.35 -5.35 -18.01
CA PHE A 292 0.98 -6.25 -19.10
C PHE A 292 -0.49 -6.07 -19.52
N GLN A 293 -1.40 -5.85 -18.57
CA GLN A 293 -2.78 -5.57 -18.91
C GLN A 293 -2.90 -4.23 -19.66
N TRP A 294 -2.18 -3.17 -19.25
CA TRP A 294 -2.16 -1.92 -19.99
C TRP A 294 -1.59 -2.10 -21.41
N ILE A 295 -0.47 -2.81 -21.55
CA ILE A 295 0.14 -3.10 -22.85
C ILE A 295 -0.85 -3.84 -23.76
N GLY A 296 -1.45 -4.92 -23.27
CA GLY A 296 -2.30 -5.80 -24.06
C GLY A 296 -3.70 -5.26 -24.35
N VAL A 297 -4.30 -4.55 -23.39
CA VAL A 297 -5.71 -4.08 -23.47
C VAL A 297 -5.81 -2.65 -24.00
N SER A 298 -4.79 -1.80 -23.78
CA SER A 298 -4.84 -0.39 -24.18
C SER A 298 -3.78 -0.06 -25.23
N LEU A 299 -2.48 -0.24 -24.93
CA LEU A 299 -1.39 0.26 -25.78
C LEU A 299 -1.36 -0.39 -27.17
N ILE A 300 -1.36 -1.73 -27.25
CA ILE A 300 -1.30 -2.44 -28.53
C ILE A 300 -2.51 -2.12 -29.42
N PRO A 301 -3.76 -2.18 -28.92
CA PRO A 301 -4.93 -1.77 -29.71
C PRO A 301 -4.84 -0.32 -30.19
N LEU A 302 -4.40 0.62 -29.35
CA LEU A 302 -4.24 2.03 -29.70
C LEU A 302 -3.20 2.27 -30.80
N MET A 303 -2.10 1.51 -30.78
CA MET A 303 -1.00 1.67 -31.75
C MET A 303 -1.28 0.99 -33.10
N LYS A 304 -1.86 -0.20 -33.10
CA LYS A 304 -2.01 -1.02 -34.32
C LYS A 304 -3.36 -0.85 -35.00
N GLY A 305 -4.37 -0.32 -34.28
CA GLY A 305 -5.75 -0.37 -34.71
C GLY A 305 -6.30 -1.80 -34.66
N GLY A 306 -7.56 -1.95 -34.25
CA GLY A 306 -8.24 -3.25 -34.22
C GLY A 306 -8.02 -4.08 -32.94
N GLY A 307 -8.91 -5.08 -32.79
CA GLY A 307 -9.02 -5.99 -31.65
C GLY A 307 -10.49 -6.32 -31.35
N ASN A 308 -10.80 -7.58 -31.01
CA ASN A 308 -12.14 -7.98 -30.56
C ASN A 308 -12.34 -7.58 -29.08
N TYR A 309 -12.24 -6.29 -28.78
CA TYR A 309 -12.57 -5.72 -27.47
C TYR A 309 -13.78 -4.80 -27.61
N ALA A 310 -14.61 -4.75 -26.57
CA ALA A 310 -15.70 -3.79 -26.54
C ALA A 310 -15.14 -2.35 -26.45
N MET A 311 -15.77 -1.42 -27.16
CA MET A 311 -15.38 -0.01 -27.15
C MET A 311 -15.63 0.62 -25.78
N ASP A 312 -14.60 1.26 -25.24
CA ASP A 312 -14.62 2.01 -23.98
C ASP A 312 -13.90 3.36 -24.15
N TRP A 313 -13.95 4.19 -23.10
CA TRP A 313 -13.22 5.47 -23.04
C TRP A 313 -11.72 5.33 -23.34
N GLY A 314 -11.12 4.16 -23.08
CA GLY A 314 -9.69 3.91 -23.28
C GLY A 314 -9.32 3.62 -24.74
N LYS A 315 -10.30 3.46 -25.63
CA LYS A 315 -10.12 3.13 -27.05
C LYS A 315 -10.82 4.11 -27.98
N ILE A 316 -11.53 5.10 -27.44
CA ILE A 316 -12.36 6.02 -28.22
C ILE A 316 -11.57 6.80 -29.28
N ALA A 317 -10.28 7.07 -29.04
CA ALA A 317 -9.37 7.70 -30.00
C ALA A 317 -9.24 6.96 -31.34
N LEU A 318 -9.52 5.65 -31.38
CA LEU A 318 -9.47 4.85 -32.61
C LEU A 318 -10.60 5.17 -33.57
N VAL A 319 -11.74 5.66 -33.06
CA VAL A 319 -12.95 5.89 -33.85
C VAL A 319 -13.34 7.37 -33.89
N ARG A 320 -13.00 8.12 -32.84
CA ARG A 320 -13.32 9.54 -32.66
C ARG A 320 -12.02 10.34 -32.38
N PRO A 321 -11.04 10.36 -33.30
CA PRO A 321 -9.77 11.06 -33.10
C PRO A 321 -9.93 12.58 -32.94
N GLU A 322 -11.07 13.14 -33.33
CA GLU A 322 -11.44 14.54 -33.12
C GLU A 322 -11.74 14.89 -31.65
N VAL A 323 -12.02 13.89 -30.79
CA VAL A 323 -12.26 14.10 -29.36
C VAL A 323 -10.94 14.05 -28.58
N ILE A 324 -10.09 13.08 -28.86
CA ILE A 324 -8.81 12.88 -28.17
C ILE A 324 -7.82 12.17 -29.09
N SER A 325 -6.54 12.59 -29.02
CA SER A 325 -5.50 11.95 -29.81
C SER A 325 -5.05 10.60 -29.21
N VAL A 326 -4.47 9.74 -30.05
CA VAL A 326 -3.91 8.45 -29.61
C VAL A 326 -2.83 8.63 -28.52
N PRO A 327 -1.84 9.54 -28.64
CA PRO A 327 -0.83 9.73 -27.60
C PRO A 327 -1.42 10.16 -26.25
N GLU A 328 -2.39 11.08 -26.25
CA GLU A 328 -3.07 11.53 -25.03
C GLU A 328 -3.82 10.37 -24.36
N THR A 329 -4.49 9.54 -25.15
CA THR A 329 -5.20 8.34 -24.66
C THR A 329 -4.24 7.31 -24.08
N VAL A 330 -3.08 7.11 -24.70
CA VAL A 330 -2.02 6.23 -24.18
C VAL A 330 -1.53 6.72 -22.81
N ILE A 331 -1.27 8.03 -22.65
CA ILE A 331 -0.83 8.62 -21.38
C ILE A 331 -1.92 8.47 -20.32
N PHE A 332 -3.16 8.84 -20.64
CA PHE A 332 -4.27 8.77 -19.69
C PHE A 332 -4.54 7.34 -19.23
N THR A 333 -4.61 6.38 -20.17
CA THR A 333 -4.79 4.96 -19.83
C THR A 333 -3.61 4.42 -19.02
N GLY A 334 -2.38 4.86 -19.30
CA GLY A 334 -1.20 4.47 -18.52
C GLY A 334 -1.29 4.94 -17.06
N LEU A 335 -1.69 6.19 -16.83
CA LEU A 335 -1.93 6.74 -15.50
C LEU A 335 -3.07 6.01 -14.77
N ALA A 336 -4.17 5.75 -15.48
CA ALA A 336 -5.32 5.03 -14.94
C ALA A 336 -4.92 3.62 -14.49
N TYR A 337 -4.18 2.88 -15.32
CA TYR A 337 -3.72 1.52 -14.99
C TYR A 337 -2.69 1.49 -13.86
N LEU A 338 -1.79 2.47 -13.79
CA LEU A 338 -0.87 2.63 -12.66
C LEU A 338 -1.62 2.90 -11.35
N TYR A 339 -2.57 3.82 -11.37
CA TYR A 339 -3.42 4.09 -10.21
C TYR A 339 -4.19 2.84 -9.78
N MET A 340 -4.85 2.17 -10.73
CA MET A 340 -5.61 0.95 -10.51
C MET A 340 -4.75 -0.16 -9.90
N CYS A 341 -3.53 -0.41 -10.41
CA CYS A 341 -2.69 -1.48 -9.87
C CYS A 341 -2.16 -1.17 -8.46
N LEU A 342 -1.89 0.10 -8.13
CA LEU A 342 -1.50 0.51 -6.78
C LEU A 342 -2.65 0.35 -5.79
N VAL A 343 -3.88 0.73 -6.18
CA VAL A 343 -5.05 0.57 -5.33
C VAL A 343 -5.40 -0.92 -5.14
N PHE A 344 -5.34 -1.74 -6.18
CA PHE A 344 -5.56 -3.19 -6.04
C PHE A 344 -4.45 -3.87 -5.22
N TYR A 345 -3.20 -3.41 -5.32
CA TYR A 345 -2.15 -3.85 -4.41
C TYR A 345 -2.54 -3.59 -2.94
N LEU A 346 -3.00 -2.38 -2.62
CA LEU A 346 -3.47 -2.04 -1.28
C LEU A 346 -4.70 -2.86 -0.87
N PHE A 347 -5.61 -3.16 -1.79
CA PHE A 347 -6.75 -4.04 -1.55
C PHE A 347 -6.29 -5.43 -1.10
N PHE A 348 -5.35 -6.05 -1.81
CA PHE A 348 -4.80 -7.35 -1.42
C PHE A 348 -3.96 -7.28 -0.14
N VAL A 349 -3.24 -6.19 0.11
CA VAL A 349 -2.60 -5.93 1.41
C VAL A 349 -3.66 -5.95 2.52
N GLY A 350 -4.79 -5.30 2.32
CA GLY A 350 -5.91 -5.34 3.26
C GLY A 350 -6.39 -6.77 3.52
N LEU A 351 -6.56 -7.59 2.47
CA LEU A 351 -6.93 -9.01 2.62
C LEU A 351 -5.87 -9.82 3.39
N ILE A 352 -4.58 -9.59 3.14
CA ILE A 352 -3.49 -10.24 3.89
C ILE A 352 -3.58 -9.86 5.37
N LEU A 353 -3.78 -8.57 5.66
CA LEU A 353 -3.90 -8.07 7.03
C LEU A 353 -5.13 -8.66 7.75
N LEU A 354 -6.28 -8.74 7.08
CA LEU A 354 -7.47 -9.41 7.61
C LEU A 354 -7.20 -10.88 7.93
N TYR A 355 -6.51 -11.60 7.03
CA TYR A 355 -6.06 -12.97 7.28
C TYR A 355 -5.12 -13.04 8.50
N THR A 356 -4.16 -12.13 8.61
CA THR A 356 -3.22 -12.08 9.74
C THR A 356 -3.93 -11.83 11.06
N VAL A 357 -4.94 -10.96 11.11
CA VAL A 357 -5.78 -10.72 12.30
C VAL A 357 -6.51 -11.99 12.72
N VAL A 358 -7.19 -12.65 11.78
CA VAL A 358 -7.92 -13.91 12.04
C VAL A 358 -6.96 -15.00 12.51
N HIS A 359 -5.80 -15.12 11.88
CA HIS A 359 -4.79 -16.11 12.23
C HIS A 359 -4.21 -15.88 13.63
N ASP A 360 -3.89 -14.63 13.97
CA ASP A 360 -3.35 -14.29 15.29
C ASP A 360 -4.39 -14.51 16.40
N LEU A 361 -5.65 -14.11 16.17
CA LEU A 361 -6.75 -14.41 17.10
C LEU A 361 -6.92 -15.91 17.34
N TRP A 362 -6.92 -16.70 16.26
CA TRP A 362 -7.03 -18.16 16.37
C TRP A 362 -5.87 -18.76 17.17
N ARG A 363 -4.64 -18.30 16.94
CA ARG A 363 -3.44 -18.76 17.65
C ARG A 363 -3.50 -18.43 19.14
N ILE A 364 -3.93 -17.21 19.50
CA ILE A 364 -4.11 -16.80 20.90
C ILE A 364 -5.21 -17.65 21.56
N GLY A 365 -6.32 -17.86 20.86
CA GLY A 365 -7.43 -18.70 21.34
C GLY A 365 -7.03 -20.15 21.59
N ASP A 366 -6.18 -20.75 20.73
CA ASP A 366 -5.67 -22.12 20.94
C ASP A 366 -4.76 -22.22 22.18
N GLY A 367 -3.96 -21.19 22.45
CA GLY A 367 -3.15 -21.09 23.66
C GLY A 367 -4.01 -21.00 24.93
N LEU A 368 -5.06 -20.17 24.90
CA LEU A 368 -5.95 -19.96 26.06
C LEU A 368 -6.84 -21.16 26.38
N LYS A 369 -7.26 -21.95 25.38
CA LYS A 369 -8.02 -23.20 25.61
C LYS A 369 -7.27 -24.25 26.42
N LYS A 370 -5.94 -24.13 26.53
CA LYS A 370 -5.10 -25.02 27.32
C LYS A 370 -5.02 -24.61 28.79
N LEU A 371 -5.55 -23.43 29.16
CA LEU A 371 -5.60 -22.94 30.53
C LEU A 371 -6.98 -23.17 31.19
N PRO A 372 -7.06 -23.39 32.52
CA PRO A 372 -8.28 -23.85 33.19
C PRO A 372 -9.30 -22.74 33.58
N HIS A 373 -9.30 -21.56 32.94
CA HIS A 373 -10.10 -20.41 33.39
C HIS A 373 -11.32 -20.08 32.51
N VAL A 374 -12.47 -19.91 33.16
CA VAL A 374 -13.80 -19.78 32.55
C VAL A 374 -14.04 -18.38 31.94
N ASP A 375 -13.38 -17.33 32.41
CA ASP A 375 -13.62 -15.95 31.96
C ASP A 375 -13.05 -15.65 30.55
N HIS A 376 -11.95 -16.30 30.14
CA HIS A 376 -11.30 -16.02 28.86
C HIS A 376 -12.12 -16.46 27.63
N GLN A 377 -13.03 -17.41 27.81
CA GLN A 377 -13.84 -17.93 26.70
C GLN A 377 -14.89 -16.91 26.22
N GLN A 378 -15.43 -16.08 27.11
CA GLN A 378 -16.39 -15.04 26.73
C GLN A 378 -15.71 -13.92 25.94
N GLU A 379 -14.57 -13.42 26.42
CA GLU A 379 -13.80 -12.37 25.75
C GLU A 379 -13.30 -12.82 24.36
N LEU A 380 -12.86 -14.09 24.25
CA LEU A 380 -12.50 -14.69 22.96
C LEU A 380 -13.66 -14.72 21.97
N ASN A 381 -14.86 -15.07 22.42
CA ASN A 381 -16.04 -15.12 21.56
C ASN A 381 -16.48 -13.71 21.11
N GLU A 382 -16.41 -12.72 21.99
CA GLU A 382 -16.73 -11.33 21.67
C GLU A 382 -15.74 -10.74 20.67
N ALA A 383 -14.44 -10.92 20.90
CA ALA A 383 -13.39 -10.51 19.97
C ALA A 383 -13.55 -11.21 18.61
N GLY A 384 -13.79 -12.53 18.60
CA GLY A 384 -14.02 -13.29 17.38
C GLY A 384 -15.24 -12.84 16.58
N LEU A 385 -16.32 -12.44 17.26
CA LEU A 385 -17.51 -11.93 16.58
C LEU A 385 -17.24 -10.56 15.96
N THR A 386 -16.56 -9.67 16.67
CA THR A 386 -16.17 -8.35 16.14
C THR A 386 -15.24 -8.49 14.93
N VAL A 387 -14.25 -9.38 15.01
CA VAL A 387 -13.36 -9.69 13.88
C VAL A 387 -14.14 -10.23 12.69
N MET A 388 -15.02 -11.22 12.90
CA MET A 388 -15.80 -11.78 11.80
C MET A 388 -16.78 -10.80 11.18
N ARG A 389 -17.37 -9.88 11.95
CA ARG A 389 -18.19 -8.78 11.41
C ARG A 389 -17.38 -7.84 10.54
N GLY A 390 -16.16 -7.49 10.94
CA GLY A 390 -15.24 -6.68 10.14
C GLY A 390 -14.84 -7.39 8.85
N VAL A 391 -14.44 -8.66 8.93
CA VAL A 391 -14.10 -9.49 7.76
C VAL A 391 -15.31 -9.65 6.83
N PHE A 392 -16.52 -9.83 7.37
CA PHE A 392 -17.75 -9.90 6.58
C PHE A 392 -18.00 -8.60 5.80
N ARG A 393 -17.89 -7.43 6.44
CA ARG A 393 -18.04 -6.13 5.76
C ARG A 393 -17.04 -5.96 4.62
N CYS A 394 -15.77 -6.28 4.89
CA CYS A 394 -14.72 -6.27 3.87
C CYS A 394 -15.02 -7.27 2.74
N THR A 395 -15.63 -8.39 3.07
CA THR A 395 -15.97 -9.45 2.11
C THR A 395 -17.09 -9.02 1.17
N VAL A 396 -18.15 -8.45 1.73
CA VAL A 396 -19.25 -7.86 0.96
C VAL A 396 -18.70 -6.80 0.01
N LEU A 397 -17.85 -5.88 0.48
CA LEU A 397 -17.28 -4.84 -0.36
C LEU A 397 -16.37 -5.40 -1.46
N GLY A 398 -15.53 -6.38 -1.17
CA GLY A 398 -14.69 -7.03 -2.19
C GLY A 398 -15.52 -7.73 -3.28
N VAL A 399 -16.62 -8.40 -2.91
CA VAL A 399 -17.54 -9.01 -3.88
C VAL A 399 -18.32 -7.94 -4.67
N LEU A 400 -18.72 -6.83 -4.05
CA LEU A 400 -19.36 -5.71 -4.74
C LEU A 400 -18.43 -5.07 -5.79
N VAL A 401 -17.15 -4.89 -5.49
CA VAL A 401 -16.13 -4.45 -6.46
C VAL A 401 -16.11 -5.41 -7.66
N ALA A 402 -16.01 -6.72 -7.41
CA ALA A 402 -15.99 -7.71 -8.49
C ALA A 402 -17.29 -7.74 -9.31
N ILE A 403 -18.45 -7.54 -8.67
CA ILE A 403 -19.75 -7.41 -9.34
C ILE A 403 -19.70 -6.25 -10.33
N TRP A 404 -19.31 -5.05 -9.92
CA TRP A 404 -19.31 -3.89 -10.82
C TRP A 404 -18.27 -4.00 -11.94
N MET A 405 -17.12 -4.61 -11.67
CA MET A 405 -16.16 -4.99 -12.73
C MET A 405 -16.80 -5.91 -13.78
N LYS A 406 -17.58 -6.91 -13.36
CA LYS A 406 -18.25 -7.85 -14.27
C LYS A 406 -19.44 -7.22 -14.98
N VAL A 407 -20.31 -6.48 -14.27
CA VAL A 407 -21.46 -5.74 -14.83
C VAL A 407 -21.01 -4.76 -15.90
N GLN A 408 -19.96 -3.97 -15.66
CA GLN A 408 -19.42 -3.06 -16.68
C GLN A 408 -18.99 -3.83 -17.93
N SER A 409 -18.29 -4.94 -17.74
CA SER A 409 -17.78 -5.76 -18.84
C SER A 409 -18.92 -6.33 -19.71
N SER A 410 -19.95 -6.89 -19.08
CA SER A 410 -21.15 -7.41 -19.75
C SER A 410 -21.95 -6.30 -20.42
N TYR A 411 -22.12 -5.14 -19.76
CA TYR A 411 -22.79 -3.98 -20.35
C TYR A 411 -22.13 -3.54 -21.66
N LEU A 412 -20.80 -3.49 -21.72
CA LEU A 412 -20.09 -3.06 -22.93
C LEU A 412 -20.30 -4.02 -24.11
N ALA A 413 -20.52 -5.32 -23.86
CA ALA A 413 -20.89 -6.29 -24.90
C ALA A 413 -22.37 -6.32 -25.26
N SER A 414 -23.24 -5.87 -24.35
CA SER A 414 -24.69 -5.84 -24.56
C SER A 414 -25.15 -4.85 -25.65
N SER A 415 -26.44 -4.92 -25.98
CA SER A 415 -27.16 -3.96 -26.83
C SER A 415 -27.71 -2.73 -26.06
N GLY A 416 -27.44 -2.58 -24.76
CA GLY A 416 -27.95 -1.44 -24.00
C GLY A 416 -27.22 -0.12 -24.30
N GLU A 417 -27.96 0.99 -24.40
CA GLU A 417 -27.40 2.34 -24.63
C GLU A 417 -26.62 2.88 -23.44
N ASN A 418 -27.10 2.61 -22.22
CA ASN A 418 -26.43 2.93 -20.97
C ASN A 418 -26.64 1.81 -19.96
N ILE A 419 -25.77 1.74 -18.95
CA ILE A 419 -25.73 0.63 -17.98
C ILE A 419 -27.05 0.50 -17.21
N VAL A 420 -27.71 1.61 -16.89
CA VAL A 420 -28.99 1.62 -16.16
C VAL A 420 -30.12 1.09 -17.04
N ALA A 421 -30.23 1.60 -18.27
CA ALA A 421 -31.23 1.14 -19.24
C ALA A 421 -31.06 -0.35 -19.54
N TRP A 422 -29.83 -0.84 -19.63
CA TRP A 422 -29.55 -2.27 -19.80
C TRP A 422 -30.07 -3.11 -18.62
N LEU A 423 -29.72 -2.74 -17.38
CA LEU A 423 -30.17 -3.46 -16.19
C LEU A 423 -31.70 -3.38 -15.99
N VAL A 424 -32.31 -2.23 -16.25
CA VAL A 424 -33.77 -2.06 -16.16
C VAL A 424 -34.49 -2.84 -17.25
N GLY A 425 -33.95 -2.84 -18.48
CA GLY A 425 -34.44 -3.65 -19.58
C GLY A 425 -34.44 -5.14 -19.21
N ASP A 426 -33.34 -5.64 -18.66
CA ASP A 426 -33.22 -7.03 -18.19
C ASP A 426 -34.19 -7.34 -17.03
N MET A 427 -34.40 -6.43 -16.07
CA MET A 427 -35.44 -6.63 -15.04
C MET A 427 -36.85 -6.75 -15.64
N SER A 428 -37.12 -6.01 -16.72
CA SER A 428 -38.44 -6.01 -17.37
C SER A 428 -38.72 -7.25 -18.24
N SER A 429 -37.67 -7.90 -18.79
CA SER A 429 -37.82 -9.09 -19.64
C SER A 429 -38.43 -10.28 -18.88
N MET A 430 -38.13 -10.37 -17.58
CA MET A 430 -38.73 -11.32 -16.64
C MET A 430 -40.26 -11.24 -16.56
N PHE A 431 -40.83 -10.05 -16.74
CA PHE A 431 -42.29 -9.83 -16.68
C PHE A 431 -42.96 -9.94 -18.05
N GLN A 432 -42.21 -9.77 -19.13
CA GLN A 432 -42.73 -9.74 -20.50
C GLN A 432 -42.59 -11.08 -21.23
N GLY A 433 -41.91 -12.08 -20.64
CA GLY A 433 -41.72 -13.40 -21.26
C GLY A 433 -40.92 -13.35 -22.56
N ARG A 434 -40.10 -12.31 -22.76
CA ARG A 434 -39.21 -12.18 -23.92
C ARG A 434 -37.89 -12.85 -23.62
N ASP A 435 -37.63 -13.96 -24.29
CA ASP A 435 -36.33 -14.66 -24.34
C ASP A 435 -35.34 -13.91 -25.25
N ASP A 436 -35.11 -12.62 -25.01
CA ASP A 436 -33.94 -11.94 -25.57
C ASP A 436 -32.76 -12.21 -24.64
N VAL A 437 -32.32 -13.48 -24.58
CA VAL A 437 -31.00 -13.82 -24.06
C VAL A 437 -30.02 -13.02 -24.88
N SER A 438 -29.28 -12.13 -24.22
CA SER A 438 -28.33 -11.22 -24.86
C SER A 438 -27.57 -11.94 -25.96
N THR A 439 -27.73 -11.49 -27.20
CA THR A 439 -26.84 -11.87 -28.31
C THR A 439 -25.48 -11.20 -28.04
N GLY A 440 -24.80 -11.67 -26.99
CA GLY A 440 -23.54 -11.14 -26.52
C GLY A 440 -22.47 -11.41 -27.56
N PHE A 441 -21.95 -10.36 -28.17
CA PHE A 441 -20.85 -10.47 -29.12
C PHE A 441 -19.61 -11.02 -28.38
N HIS A 442 -18.89 -11.97 -29.00
CA HIS A 442 -17.70 -12.60 -28.43
C HIS A 442 -16.50 -11.62 -28.35
N TYR A 443 -16.50 -10.77 -27.33
CA TYR A 443 -15.35 -9.92 -26.98
C TYR A 443 -14.44 -10.62 -25.96
N ARG A 444 -13.13 -10.36 -26.03
CA ARG A 444 -12.21 -10.75 -24.95
C ARG A 444 -12.41 -9.82 -23.75
N MET A 445 -12.65 -10.39 -22.58
CA MET A 445 -12.93 -9.63 -21.36
C MET A 445 -12.00 -10.05 -20.21
N PRO A 446 -10.77 -9.50 -20.16
CA PRO A 446 -9.79 -9.79 -19.10
C PRO A 446 -10.31 -9.49 -17.69
N THR A 447 -11.22 -8.52 -17.57
CA THR A 447 -11.94 -8.13 -16.35
C THR A 447 -12.74 -9.27 -15.72
N HIS A 448 -13.21 -10.27 -16.47
CA HIS A 448 -13.83 -11.45 -15.88
C HIS A 448 -12.85 -12.27 -15.06
N TYR A 449 -11.63 -12.46 -15.55
CA TYR A 449 -10.60 -13.19 -14.81
C TYR A 449 -10.16 -12.40 -13.57
N SER A 450 -9.88 -11.11 -13.73
CA SER A 450 -9.45 -10.25 -12.60
C SER A 450 -10.55 -10.11 -11.53
N SER A 451 -11.82 -9.97 -11.93
CA SER A 451 -12.95 -9.94 -10.96
C SER A 451 -13.13 -11.27 -10.25
N LEU A 452 -12.94 -12.40 -10.93
CA LEU A 452 -13.02 -13.73 -10.31
C LEU A 452 -11.93 -13.92 -9.25
N LEU A 453 -10.70 -13.49 -9.54
CA LEU A 453 -9.60 -13.51 -8.57
C LEU A 453 -9.95 -12.71 -7.31
N ILE A 454 -10.56 -11.52 -7.47
CA ILE A 454 -11.02 -10.71 -6.33
C ILE A 454 -12.06 -11.46 -5.49
N VAL A 455 -13.05 -12.08 -6.12
CA VAL A 455 -14.07 -12.88 -5.41
C VAL A 455 -13.41 -14.03 -4.64
N ILE A 456 -12.56 -14.81 -5.30
CA ILE A 456 -11.90 -15.97 -4.67
C ILE A 456 -11.03 -15.54 -3.50
N SER A 457 -10.16 -14.53 -3.68
CA SER A 457 -9.27 -14.06 -2.61
C SER A 457 -10.04 -13.50 -1.42
N THR A 458 -11.11 -12.75 -1.69
CA THR A 458 -11.93 -12.15 -0.63
C THR A 458 -12.72 -13.23 0.13
N CYS A 459 -13.36 -14.14 -0.59
CA CYS A 459 -14.10 -15.25 0.01
C CYS A 459 -13.18 -16.20 0.77
N PHE A 460 -11.93 -16.41 0.32
CA PHE A 460 -10.96 -17.24 1.03
C PHE A 460 -10.71 -16.73 2.46
N VAL A 461 -10.50 -15.43 2.64
CA VAL A 461 -10.28 -14.84 3.98
C VAL A 461 -11.52 -15.03 4.86
N PHE A 462 -12.72 -14.83 4.32
CA PHE A 462 -13.97 -15.04 5.04
C PHE A 462 -14.19 -16.51 5.44
N LEU A 463 -13.96 -17.44 4.52
CA LEU A 463 -14.08 -18.87 4.77
C LEU A 463 -13.05 -19.33 5.79
N TYR A 464 -11.80 -18.86 5.69
CA TYR A 464 -10.75 -19.15 6.66
C TYR A 464 -11.17 -18.71 8.07
N GLY A 465 -11.67 -17.49 8.23
CA GLY A 465 -12.19 -17.01 9.51
C GLY A 465 -13.40 -17.79 10.01
N SER A 466 -14.34 -18.09 9.12
CA SER A 466 -15.53 -18.86 9.46
C SER A 466 -15.19 -20.27 9.95
N ILE A 467 -14.22 -20.94 9.33
CA ILE A 467 -13.78 -22.29 9.72
C ILE A 467 -12.99 -22.24 11.04
N ARG A 468 -12.05 -21.30 11.17
CA ARG A 468 -11.14 -21.24 12.33
C ARG A 468 -11.82 -20.73 13.61
N LEU A 469 -12.78 -19.81 13.47
CA LEU A 469 -13.50 -19.20 14.59
C LEU A 469 -14.89 -19.85 14.82
N GLY A 470 -15.38 -20.63 13.84
CA GLY A 470 -16.72 -21.23 13.79
C GLY A 470 -17.06 -22.31 14.83
N VAL A 471 -16.08 -22.84 15.55
CA VAL A 471 -16.20 -24.12 16.29
C VAL A 471 -16.92 -23.99 17.65
N GLY A 472 -17.66 -22.90 17.91
CA GLY A 472 -18.42 -22.67 19.16
C GLY A 472 -19.93 -22.49 18.96
N GLY A 473 -20.77 -23.21 19.72
CA GLY A 473 -22.22 -23.28 19.51
C GLY A 473 -23.01 -21.95 19.58
N ARG A 474 -22.50 -20.92 20.27
CA ARG A 474 -23.12 -19.56 20.29
C ARG A 474 -22.78 -18.71 19.04
N PHE A 475 -21.83 -19.17 18.23
CA PHE A 475 -21.27 -18.44 17.09
C PHE A 475 -21.95 -18.80 15.75
N HIS A 476 -22.68 -19.90 15.71
CA HIS A 476 -23.25 -20.46 14.48
C HIS A 476 -24.34 -19.60 13.83
N ALA A 477 -25.25 -19.02 14.62
CA ALA A 477 -26.38 -18.28 14.05
C ALA A 477 -25.97 -16.97 13.33
N PRO A 478 -25.11 -16.10 13.91
CA PRO A 478 -24.60 -14.93 13.20
C PRO A 478 -23.74 -15.29 11.98
N LEU A 479 -22.87 -16.30 12.11
CA LEU A 479 -22.05 -16.76 10.99
C LEU A 479 -22.89 -17.29 9.84
N TRP A 480 -23.90 -18.11 10.12
CA TRP A 480 -24.77 -18.67 9.09
C TRP A 480 -25.45 -17.58 8.27
N LYS A 481 -25.96 -16.53 8.94
CA LYS A 481 -26.54 -15.35 8.27
C LYS A 481 -25.52 -14.67 7.35
N MET A 482 -24.31 -14.41 7.83
CA MET A 482 -23.23 -13.81 7.03
C MET A 482 -22.87 -14.69 5.83
N SER A 483 -22.71 -16.00 6.04
CA SER A 483 -22.41 -16.96 4.98
C SER A 483 -23.51 -17.01 3.92
N ALA A 484 -24.78 -16.93 4.32
CA ALA A 484 -25.91 -16.88 3.38
C ALA A 484 -25.85 -15.61 2.50
N VAL A 485 -25.54 -14.45 3.07
CA VAL A 485 -25.40 -13.19 2.31
C VAL A 485 -24.21 -13.27 1.34
N VAL A 486 -23.05 -13.76 1.80
CA VAL A 486 -21.87 -13.91 0.92
C VAL A 486 -22.17 -14.92 -0.20
N ALA A 487 -22.78 -16.06 0.11
CA ALA A 487 -23.15 -17.05 -0.90
C ALA A 487 -24.12 -16.48 -1.93
N LEU A 488 -25.15 -15.75 -1.49
CA LEU A 488 -26.12 -15.10 -2.36
C LEU A 488 -25.44 -14.08 -3.30
N LEU A 489 -24.50 -13.28 -2.80
CA LEU A 489 -23.71 -12.36 -3.63
C LEU A 489 -22.84 -13.08 -4.64
N VAL A 490 -22.14 -14.15 -4.24
CA VAL A 490 -21.26 -14.92 -5.13
C VAL A 490 -22.07 -15.61 -6.22
N VAL A 491 -23.21 -16.22 -5.87
CA VAL A 491 -24.13 -16.83 -6.85
C VAL A 491 -24.63 -15.76 -7.82
N SER A 492 -25.05 -14.60 -7.33
CA SER A 492 -25.48 -13.48 -8.18
C SER A 492 -24.37 -13.00 -9.11
N TYR A 493 -23.15 -12.87 -8.60
CA TYR A 493 -21.96 -12.54 -9.39
C TYR A 493 -21.72 -13.54 -10.53
N LEU A 494 -21.78 -14.85 -10.24
CA LEU A 494 -21.58 -15.89 -11.24
C LEU A 494 -22.65 -15.85 -12.33
N LEU A 495 -23.89 -15.53 -11.94
CA LEU A 495 -25.06 -15.48 -12.81
C LEU A 495 -25.23 -14.18 -13.60
N ILE A 496 -24.37 -13.16 -13.41
CA ILE A 496 -24.41 -11.94 -14.24
C ILE A 496 -24.32 -12.33 -15.72
N ASP A 497 -25.30 -11.87 -16.50
CA ASP A 497 -25.43 -12.09 -17.95
C ASP A 497 -25.63 -13.56 -18.36
N ALA A 498 -26.04 -14.44 -17.43
CA ALA A 498 -26.26 -15.86 -17.70
C ALA A 498 -27.69 -16.20 -18.16
N PHE A 499 -28.68 -15.39 -17.78
CA PHE A 499 -30.10 -15.59 -18.14
C PHE A 499 -30.86 -14.25 -18.06
N ALA A 500 -32.01 -14.15 -18.74
CA ALA A 500 -32.85 -12.96 -18.72
C ALA A 500 -33.47 -12.73 -17.33
N GLY A 501 -33.33 -11.52 -16.78
CA GLY A 501 -33.82 -11.15 -15.45
C GLY A 501 -32.82 -11.39 -14.32
N PHE A 502 -31.55 -11.70 -14.63
CA PHE A 502 -30.50 -11.81 -13.61
C PHE A 502 -30.36 -10.52 -12.78
N SER A 503 -30.69 -9.37 -13.37
CA SER A 503 -30.62 -8.05 -12.72
C SER A 503 -31.53 -7.94 -11.50
N THR A 504 -32.66 -8.66 -11.47
CA THR A 504 -33.56 -8.70 -10.31
C THR A 504 -32.91 -9.40 -9.13
N LEU A 505 -32.32 -10.59 -9.37
CA LEU A 505 -31.57 -11.33 -8.37
C LEU A 505 -30.37 -10.51 -7.87
N LEU A 506 -29.66 -9.86 -8.79
CA LEU A 506 -28.53 -9.00 -8.47
C LEU A 506 -28.96 -7.82 -7.57
N ALA A 507 -30.05 -7.12 -7.92
CA ALA A 507 -30.57 -5.99 -7.15
C ALA A 507 -30.95 -6.40 -5.72
N ILE A 508 -31.69 -7.51 -5.56
CA ILE A 508 -32.07 -8.05 -4.24
C ILE A 508 -30.81 -8.38 -3.43
N SER A 509 -29.84 -9.06 -4.04
CA SER A 509 -28.61 -9.49 -3.38
C SER A 509 -27.75 -8.31 -2.94
N VAL A 510 -27.64 -7.27 -3.77
CA VAL A 510 -26.95 -6.02 -3.43
C VAL A 510 -27.66 -5.30 -2.29
N LEU A 511 -29.00 -5.21 -2.29
CA LEU A 511 -29.76 -4.57 -1.20
C LEU A 511 -29.55 -5.29 0.14
N VAL A 512 -29.63 -6.62 0.15
CA VAL A 512 -29.37 -7.44 1.35
C VAL A 512 -27.94 -7.24 1.84
N ALA A 513 -26.97 -7.19 0.92
CA ALA A 513 -25.58 -6.96 1.23
C ALA A 513 -25.31 -5.58 1.83
N LEU A 514 -25.90 -4.52 1.25
CA LEU A 514 -25.81 -3.15 1.76
C LEU A 514 -26.40 -3.05 3.16
N TYR A 515 -27.53 -3.70 3.42
CA TYR A 515 -28.09 -3.77 4.77
C TYR A 515 -27.12 -4.49 5.74
N GLY A 516 -26.51 -5.60 5.31
CA GLY A 516 -25.49 -6.32 6.07
C GLY A 516 -24.23 -5.50 6.38
N LEU A 517 -23.87 -4.50 5.57
CA LEU A 517 -22.76 -3.60 5.88
C LEU A 517 -23.03 -2.79 7.16
N PHE A 518 -24.24 -2.26 7.31
CA PHE A 518 -24.65 -1.46 8.46
C PHE A 518 -24.95 -2.33 9.68
N ASP A 519 -25.71 -3.42 9.49
CA ASP A 519 -26.03 -4.39 10.54
C ASP A 519 -25.59 -5.81 10.15
N PRO A 520 -24.32 -6.17 10.45
CA PRO A 520 -23.82 -7.52 10.23
C PRO A 520 -24.57 -8.62 11.00
N GLY A 521 -25.36 -8.28 12.01
CA GLY A 521 -26.17 -9.23 12.78
C GLY A 521 -27.56 -9.51 12.19
N LEU A 522 -28.00 -8.67 11.23
CA LEU A 522 -29.36 -8.65 10.67
C LEU A 522 -30.43 -8.71 11.78
N GLY A 523 -30.46 -7.68 12.64
CA GLY A 523 -31.37 -7.57 13.77
C GLY A 523 -30.85 -8.21 15.06
N ARG A 524 -30.73 -7.38 16.11
CA ARG A 524 -30.25 -7.76 17.45
C ARG A 524 -31.16 -8.78 18.14
N TRP A 525 -30.51 -9.82 18.66
CA TRP A 525 -30.86 -10.54 19.88
C TRP A 525 -30.92 -9.54 21.06
N ARG A 526 -32.05 -8.83 21.22
CA ARG A 526 -32.34 -7.94 22.35
C ARG A 526 -33.63 -8.37 23.06
N ALA A 527 -33.81 -9.67 23.23
CA ALA A 527 -35.01 -10.26 23.83
C ALA A 527 -34.79 -10.80 25.26
N SER A 528 -33.66 -10.52 25.94
CA SER A 528 -33.43 -11.07 27.29
C SER A 528 -33.05 -10.07 28.39
N GLU A 529 -33.14 -8.76 28.18
CA GLU A 529 -32.86 -7.76 29.24
C GLU A 529 -34.11 -6.98 29.73
N LEU A 530 -35.32 -7.45 29.40
CA LEU A 530 -36.57 -6.77 29.80
C LEU A 530 -37.60 -7.69 30.49
N GLY A 531 -37.11 -8.69 31.22
CA GLY A 531 -37.96 -9.63 31.95
C GLY A 531 -37.37 -10.10 33.27
N ASN A 532 -36.79 -9.20 34.07
CA ASN A 532 -36.52 -9.51 35.48
C ASN A 532 -36.90 -8.33 36.38
N ASN A 533 -38.16 -7.92 36.27
CA ASN A 533 -38.86 -7.14 37.28
C ASN A 533 -40.24 -7.78 37.45
N GLN A 534 -40.31 -8.84 38.25
CA GLN A 534 -41.48 -9.21 39.06
C GLN A 534 -41.25 -10.56 39.76
N SER A 535 -40.96 -10.50 41.06
CA SER A 535 -41.70 -11.28 42.06
C SER A 535 -41.33 -10.77 43.46
N VAL A 536 -42.19 -9.88 43.94
CA VAL A 536 -42.46 -9.74 45.37
C VAL A 536 -43.42 -10.87 45.71
N SER A 537 -43.02 -11.76 46.61
CA SER A 537 -43.89 -12.46 47.56
C SER A 537 -43.04 -12.89 48.74
#